data_AF-A0A2W6E6A0-F1
#
_entry.id   AF-A0A2W6E6A0-F1
#
_cell.length_a   1.000
_cell.length_b   1.000
_cell.length_c   1.000
_cell.angle_alpha   90.00
_cell.angle_beta   90.00
_cell.angle_gamma   90.00
#
_symmetry.space_group_name_H-M   'P 1'
#
loop_
_entity.id
_entity.type
_entity.pdbx_description
1 polymer ?
#
loop_
_entity_poly.entity_id
_entity_poly.type
_entity_poly.pdbx_seq_one_letter_code
_entity_poly.pdbx_strand_id
1 'polypeptide(L)' 'MNLRDVPDDVYAALADAAAANRQSLSAFVVDRLTEVAQMTKLLDYVASYPPAQGSGVTLEDAAAAVREVR' A
#
# COMPACT_ATOMS: atom_id res chain seq x y z
N MET A 1 -19.16 8.65 -1.81
CA MET A 1 -18.82 7.51 -2.68
C MET A 1 -20.00 6.54 -2.66
N ASN A 2 -20.42 6.01 -3.81
CA ASN A 2 -21.52 5.05 -3.88
C ASN A 2 -20.96 3.72 -4.38
N LEU A 3 -20.93 2.70 -3.52
CA LEU A 3 -20.46 1.36 -3.85
C LEU A 3 -21.55 0.67 -4.68
N ARG A 4 -21.60 0.97 -5.97
CA ARG A 4 -22.51 0.29 -6.90
C ARG A 4 -21.76 -0.91 -7.50
N ASP A 5 -22.47 -2.02 -7.64
CA ASP A 5 -21.99 -3.26 -8.28
C ASP A 5 -20.88 -4.01 -7.51
N VAL A 6 -20.87 -3.89 -6.18
CA VAL A 6 -20.00 -4.71 -5.32
C VAL A 6 -20.70 -6.04 -5.02
N PRO A 7 -20.07 -7.19 -5.29
CA PRO A 7 -20.58 -8.50 -4.87
C PRO A 7 -20.89 -8.55 -3.38
N ASP A 8 -21.98 -9.23 -3.00
CA ASP A 8 -22.48 -9.24 -1.61
C ASP A 8 -21.45 -9.79 -0.60
N ASP A 9 -20.64 -10.76 -1.01
CA ASP A 9 -19.55 -11.33 -0.22
C ASP A 9 -18.44 -10.31 0.05
N VAL A 10 -18.07 -9.52 -0.96
CA VAL A 10 -17.09 -8.44 -0.82
C VAL A 10 -17.66 -7.31 0.05
N TYR A 11 -18.94 -6.98 -0.12
CA TYR A 11 -19.62 -6.00 0.72
C TYR A 11 -19.62 -6.42 2.20
N ALA A 12 -19.97 -7.68 2.49
CA ALA A 12 -19.99 -8.24 3.83
C ALA A 12 -18.58 -8.19 4.46
N ALA A 13 -17.55 -8.62 3.74
CA ALA A 13 -16.17 -8.56 4.22
C ALA A 13 -15.71 -7.13 4.54
N LEU A 14 -16.06 -6.15 3.69
CA LEU A 14 -15.74 -4.74 3.94
C LEU A 14 -16.52 -4.16 5.12
N ALA A 15 -17.78 -4.56 5.30
CA ALA A 15 -18.60 -4.13 6.43
C ALA A 15 -18.06 -4.68 7.77
N ASP A 16 -17.68 -5.95 7.81
CA ASP A 16 -17.07 -6.58 8.99
C ASP A 16 -15.73 -5.92 9.33
N ALA A 17 -14.90 -5.66 8.32
CA ALA A 17 -13.62 -4.97 8.51
C ALA A 17 -13.80 -3.53 9.00
N ALA A 18 -14.78 -2.79 8.48
CA ALA A 18 -15.11 -1.45 8.95
C ALA A 18 -15.59 -1.46 10.41
N ALA A 19 -16.44 -2.42 10.78
CA ALA A 19 -16.92 -2.60 12.15
C ALA A 19 -15.78 -2.93 13.12
N ALA A 20 -14.86 -3.82 12.73
CA ALA A 20 -13.67 -4.16 13.51
C ALA A 20 -12.77 -2.94 13.76
N ASN A 21 -12.70 -2.01 12.81
CA ASN A 21 -11.93 -0.76 12.92
C ASN A 21 -12.73 0.39 13.56
N ARG A 22 -13.99 0.15 13.99
CA ARG A 22 -14.91 1.17 14.55
C ARG A 22 -15.14 2.37 13.61
N GLN A 23 -15.18 2.11 12.32
CA GLN A 23 -15.39 3.12 11.29
C GLN A 23 -16.70 2.87 10.55
N SER A 24 -17.24 3.91 9.92
CA SER A 24 -18.27 3.70 8.90
C SER A 24 -17.65 3.04 7.67
N LEU A 25 -18.43 2.24 6.95
CA LEU A 25 -17.97 1.55 5.73
C LEU A 25 -17.34 2.52 4.73
N SER A 26 -17.99 3.67 4.49
CA SER A 26 -17.47 4.69 3.58
C SER A 26 -16.12 5.26 4.01
N ALA A 27 -15.93 5.51 5.32
CA ALA A 27 -14.65 6.01 5.84
C ALA A 27 -13.55 4.95 5.72
N PHE A 28 -13.85 3.72 6.12
CA PHE A 28 -12.91 2.60 6.02
C PHE A 28 -12.43 2.38 4.57
N VAL A 29 -13.36 2.36 3.61
CA VAL A 29 -13.02 2.17 2.19
C VAL A 29 -12.17 3.32 1.65
N VAL A 30 -12.48 4.57 2.01
CA VAL A 30 -11.67 5.73 1.59
C VAL A 30 -10.26 5.67 2.16
N ASP A 31 -10.12 5.28 3.42
CA ASP A 31 -8.80 5.13 4.06
C ASP A 31 -7.98 4.05 3.37
N ARG A 32 -8.57 2.87 3.12
CA ARG A 32 -7.87 1.78 2.41
C ARG A 32 -7.51 2.16 0.97
N LEU A 33 -8.40 2.84 0.25
CA LEU A 33 -8.10 3.33 -1.11
C LEU A 33 -6.97 4.36 -1.10
N THR A 34 -6.91 5.20 -0.07
CA THR A 34 -5.83 6.17 0.12
C THR A 34 -4.49 5.45 0.38
N GLU A 35 -4.49 4.43 1.23
CA GLU A 35 -3.32 3.59 1.51
C GLU A 35 -2.81 2.91 0.24
N VAL A 36 -3.70 2.28 -0.53
CA VAL A 36 -3.34 1.65 -1.81
C VAL A 36 -2.77 2.67 -2.80
N ALA A 37 -3.39 3.84 -2.93
CA ALA A 37 -2.88 4.89 -3.81
C ALA A 37 -1.50 5.40 -3.39
N GLN A 38 -1.21 5.49 -2.09
CA GLN A 38 0.11 5.84 -1.58
C GLN A 38 1.14 4.74 -1.90
N MET A 39 0.78 3.47 -1.75
CA MET A 39 1.65 2.35 -2.10
C MET A 39 1.98 2.30 -3.60
N THR A 40 0.99 2.53 -4.47
CA THR A 40 1.22 2.61 -5.91
C THR A 40 2.21 3.71 -6.26
N LYS A 41 2.05 4.91 -5.66
CA LYS A 41 3.00 6.02 -5.84
C LYS A 41 4.42 5.68 -5.35
N LEU A 42 4.54 4.90 -4.27
CA LEU A 42 5.84 4.46 -3.77
C LEU A 42 6.50 3.49 -4.74
N LEU A 43 5.75 2.54 -5.30
CA LEU A 43 6.25 1.61 -6.32
C LEU A 43 6.69 2.35 -7.58
N ASP A 44 5.88 3.31 -8.04
CA ASP A 44 6.24 4.16 -9.18
C ASP A 44 7.48 4.99 -8.88
N TYR A 45 7.60 5.54 -7.67
CA TYR A 45 8.78 6.27 -7.23
C TYR A 45 10.04 5.39 -7.25
N VAL A 46 9.98 4.19 -6.66
CA VAL A 46 11.10 3.24 -6.67
C VAL A 46 11.46 2.83 -8.10
N ALA A 47 10.47 2.56 -8.96
CA ALA A 47 10.70 2.22 -10.36
C ALA A 47 11.29 3.40 -11.16
N SER A 48 10.93 4.63 -10.80
CA SER A 48 11.46 5.85 -11.43
C SER A 48 12.86 6.21 -10.96
N TYR A 49 13.32 5.66 -9.83
CA TYR A 49 14.61 6.01 -9.26
C TYR A 49 15.73 5.40 -10.11
N PRO A 50 16.51 6.21 -10.85
CA PRO A 50 17.66 5.67 -11.55
C PRO A 50 18.66 5.17 -10.49
N PRO A 51 19.24 3.97 -10.65
CA PRO A 51 20.28 3.49 -9.75
C PRO A 51 21.37 4.56 -9.64
N ALA A 52 21.87 4.82 -8.43
CA ALA A 52 22.95 5.78 -8.22
C ALA A 52 24.17 5.37 -9.07
N GLN A 53 24.44 6.11 -10.14
CA GLN A 53 25.53 5.80 -11.05
C GLN A 53 26.85 6.31 -10.44
N GLY A 54 27.88 5.46 -10.45
CA GLY A 54 29.22 5.82 -9.97
C GLY A 54 29.47 5.70 -8.47
N SER A 55 28.50 5.22 -7.68
CA SER A 55 28.71 4.93 -6.25
C SER A 55 29.41 3.58 -6.01
N GLY A 56 29.36 2.66 -6.98
CA GLY A 56 29.80 1.27 -6.81
C GLY A 56 28.91 0.44 -5.88
N VAL A 57 27.82 1.01 -5.37
CA VAL A 57 26.87 0.36 -4.44
C VAL A 57 25.71 -0.23 -5.23
N THR A 58 25.52 -1.54 -5.08
CA THR A 58 24.43 -2.29 -5.71
C THR A 58 23.17 -2.31 -4.84
N LEU A 59 22.04 -2.74 -5.44
CA LEU A 59 20.82 -3.03 -4.66
C LEU A 59 21.03 -4.19 -3.68
N GLU A 60 21.87 -5.17 -4.00
CA GLU A 60 22.25 -6.23 -3.06
C GLU A 60 22.98 -5.68 -1.83
N ASP A 61 23.91 -4.74 -2.02
CA ASP A 61 24.64 -4.11 -0.91
C ASP A 61 23.70 -3.33 0.02
N ALA A 62 22.73 -2.60 -0.56
CA ALA A 62 21.71 -1.90 0.20
C ALA A 62 20.80 -2.88 0.97
N ALA A 63 20.39 -3.99 0.35
CA ALA A 63 19.56 -5.01 1.00
C ALA A 63 20.32 -5.80 2.07
N ALA A 64 21.65 -5.93 1.96
CA ALA A 64 22.50 -6.51 2.99
C ALA A 64 22.61 -5.59 4.21
N ALA A 65 22.87 -4.30 4.00
CA ALA A 65 22.95 -3.32 5.09
C ALA A 65 21.65 -3.21 5.91
N VAL A 66 20.48 -3.23 5.26
CA VAL A 66 19.18 -3.22 5.96
C VAL A 66 18.98 -4.48 6.83
N ARG A 67 19.52 -5.63 6.41
CA ARG A 67 19.44 -6.88 7.16
C ARG A 67 20.34 -6.90 8.39
N GLU A 68 21.50 -6.23 8.36
CA GLU A 68 22.42 -6.16 9.49
C GLU A 68 21.91 -5.27 10.64
N VAL A 69 21.07 -4.28 10.34
CA VAL A 69 20.52 -3.35 11.35
C VAL A 69 19.25 -3.90 12.02
N ARG A 70 18.69 -5.02 11.53
CA ARG A 70 17.42 -5.59 11.98
C ARG A 70 17.62 -6.75 12.96
#